data_AF-I0XC51-F1
#
_entry.id   AF-I0XC51-F1
#
_cell.length_a   1.000
_cell.length_b   1.000
_cell.length_c   1.000
_cell.angle_alpha   90.00
_cell.angle_beta   90.00
_cell.angle_gamma   90.00
#
_symmetry.space_group_name_H-M   'P 1'
#
loop_
_entity.id
_entity.type
_entity.pdbx_description
1 polymer ?
#
loop_
_entity_poly.entity_id
_entity_poly.type
_entity_poly.pdbx_seq_one_letter_code
_entity_poly.pdbx_strand_id
1 'polypeptide(L)'
;MKILIESAQQKIRRILKKEEYHDYFLKKLRSTNPTKEVPIRGFYSKFVDANENNFSQLADGDDYYFWNQLLYFIKQDYLKIQDRTTDDVNILQAVQIAEIHSSYLKAKFQDNKKKQDALNELEGSLGKPPYFFSMNQILKFKDKSGKDLYGIYNEEDLKKTLQRLTTEGESNELPPLLVFKVSSGTRYFVYKKNVLNVVVRLCNEAHDSIERFLEDKWYNTLMDHEKLPEMTNISHFENALHKLVEQNSPVLHALLSANFMTLLAFDKDESEMPQGFRLFVNGKLLPYHDLLMLKNAKILANAKARLPFYYTMPIISWIFALFTSGKSQREKAARNSAANNPFEELEEEAGAGRKKSRADILSAKAKDITQDMIPEGSTIDRELNYLEKQWNKRISKDAYNQLNEDVNALIRDYTRKVLRTLSDSTFTKERIKNLAETLTAAPNMQRLGNNKALTEYVALYMLRLISNR
;
A
#
# COMPACT_ATOMS: atom_id res chain seq x y z
N MET A 1 25.66 6.64 -38.13
CA MET A 1 24.60 5.63 -38.35
C MET A 1 23.43 6.20 -39.16
N LYS A 2 22.85 7.36 -38.82
CA LYS A 2 21.74 8.00 -39.56
C LYS A 2 22.01 8.18 -41.07
N ILE A 3 23.18 8.73 -41.43
CA ILE A 3 23.60 8.94 -42.83
C ILE A 3 23.63 7.63 -43.65
N LEU A 4 24.02 6.52 -43.03
CA LEU A 4 24.10 5.21 -43.68
C LEU A 4 22.69 4.68 -44.01
N ILE A 5 21.76 4.82 -43.08
CA ILE A 5 20.35 4.42 -43.25
C ILE A 5 19.68 5.28 -44.34
N GLU A 6 19.89 6.60 -44.29
CA GLU A 6 19.36 7.52 -45.29
C GLU A 6 19.91 7.20 -46.69
N SER A 7 21.21 6.90 -46.79
CA SER A 7 21.84 6.49 -48.04
C SER A 7 21.29 5.17 -48.57
N ALA A 8 21.04 4.18 -47.70
CA ALA A 8 20.42 2.92 -48.07
C ALA A 8 18.98 3.12 -48.56
N GLN A 9 18.20 3.94 -47.87
CA GLN A 9 16.83 4.30 -48.26
C GLN A 9 16.81 5.03 -49.61
N GLN A 10 17.73 5.95 -49.85
CA GLN A 10 17.87 6.63 -51.14
C GLN A 10 18.20 5.65 -52.27
N LYS A 11 19.10 4.68 -52.03
CA LYS A 11 19.40 3.63 -53.01
C LYS A 11 18.14 2.83 -53.38
N ILE A 12 17.39 2.34 -52.38
CA ILE A 12 16.13 1.60 -52.60
C ILE A 12 15.12 2.46 -53.34
N ARG A 13 14.95 3.72 -52.94
CA ARG A 13 14.05 4.68 -53.57
C ARG A 13 14.37 4.92 -55.04
N ARG A 14 15.66 5.01 -55.41
CA ARG A 14 16.08 5.21 -56.81
C ARG A 14 15.62 4.07 -57.73
N ILE A 15 15.58 2.83 -57.26
CA ILE A 15 15.03 1.72 -58.05
C ILE A 15 13.52 1.82 -58.16
N LEU A 16 12.84 2.11 -57.05
CA LEU A 16 11.38 2.21 -57.03
C LEU A 16 10.84 3.42 -57.79
N LYS A 17 11.70 4.36 -58.22
CA LYS A 17 11.34 5.44 -59.15
C LYS A 17 11.37 5.02 -60.61
N LYS A 18 12.01 3.91 -60.97
CA LYS A 18 11.96 3.36 -62.32
C LYS A 18 10.58 2.74 -62.52
N GLU A 19 9.85 3.14 -63.57
CA GLU A 19 8.44 2.73 -63.80
C GLU A 19 8.23 1.21 -63.69
N GLU A 20 9.12 0.42 -64.31
CA GLU A 20 9.07 -1.05 -64.30
C GLU A 20 9.07 -1.64 -62.88
N TYR A 21 9.89 -1.10 -61.99
CA TYR A 21 10.00 -1.56 -60.61
C TYR A 21 8.94 -0.93 -59.71
N HIS A 22 8.54 0.32 -59.99
CA HIS A 22 7.51 1.03 -59.26
C HIS A 22 6.20 0.25 -59.27
N ASP A 23 5.67 0.00 -60.47
CA ASP A 23 4.36 -0.65 -60.64
C ASP A 23 4.41 -2.10 -60.19
N TYR A 24 5.53 -2.78 -60.44
CA TYR A 24 5.73 -4.16 -60.01
C TYR A 24 5.62 -4.32 -58.49
N PHE A 25 6.42 -3.58 -57.73
CA PHE A 25 6.44 -3.72 -56.27
C PHE A 25 5.20 -3.10 -55.61
N LEU A 26 4.62 -2.04 -56.18
CA LEU A 26 3.34 -1.48 -55.73
C LEU A 26 2.21 -2.50 -55.89
N LYS A 27 2.11 -3.15 -57.06
CA LYS A 27 1.12 -4.21 -57.31
C LYS A 27 1.33 -5.40 -56.37
N LYS A 28 2.57 -5.79 -56.12
CA LYS A 28 2.92 -6.89 -55.21
C LYS A 28 2.53 -6.61 -53.75
N LEU A 29 2.67 -5.37 -53.28
CA LEU A 29 2.18 -4.96 -51.96
C LEU A 29 0.66 -4.94 -51.88
N ARG A 30 -0.03 -4.44 -52.92
CA ARG A 30 -1.51 -4.43 -52.96
C ARG A 30 -2.10 -5.83 -52.99
N SER A 31 -1.56 -6.72 -53.83
CA SER A 31 -2.05 -8.09 -53.96
C SER A 31 -1.93 -8.90 -52.67
N THR A 32 -0.94 -8.59 -51.83
CA THR A 32 -0.74 -9.23 -50.53
C THR A 32 -1.50 -8.58 -49.38
N ASN A 33 -2.14 -7.43 -49.61
CA ASN A 33 -2.91 -6.69 -48.61
C ASN A 33 -4.19 -6.08 -49.23
N PRO A 34 -5.14 -6.91 -49.66
CA PRO A 34 -6.30 -6.47 -50.46
C PRO A 34 -7.21 -5.45 -49.74
N THR A 35 -7.19 -5.42 -48.41
CA THR A 35 -8.00 -4.48 -47.61
C THR A 35 -7.30 -3.14 -47.33
N LYS A 36 -6.03 -2.97 -47.73
CA LYS A 36 -5.21 -1.78 -47.38
C LYS A 36 -4.69 -1.00 -48.61
N GLU A 37 -5.42 -1.00 -49.72
CA GLU A 37 -4.97 -0.34 -50.96
C GLU A 37 -4.68 1.17 -50.79
N VAL A 38 -5.57 1.89 -50.09
CA VAL A 38 -5.43 3.34 -49.85
C VAL A 38 -4.20 3.64 -48.96
N PRO A 39 -4.01 2.99 -47.80
CA PRO A 39 -2.78 3.11 -47.00
C PRO A 39 -1.51 2.80 -47.79
N ILE A 40 -1.51 1.75 -48.60
CA ILE A 40 -0.33 1.35 -49.40
C ILE A 40 0.03 2.42 -50.43
N ARG A 41 -0.97 3.00 -51.11
CA ARG A 41 -0.73 4.10 -52.05
C ARG A 41 -0.19 5.33 -51.33
N GLY A 42 -0.72 5.65 -50.14
CA GLY A 42 -0.21 6.72 -49.29
C GLY A 42 1.25 6.49 -48.89
N PHE A 43 1.58 5.30 -48.42
CA PHE A 43 2.95 4.89 -48.07
C PHE A 43 3.90 5.02 -49.27
N TYR A 44 3.52 4.49 -50.44
CA TYR A 44 4.34 4.57 -51.66
C TYR A 44 4.57 6.01 -52.09
N SER A 45 3.53 6.84 -52.05
CA SER A 45 3.64 8.23 -52.42
C SER A 45 4.54 9.03 -51.47
N LYS A 46 4.44 8.81 -50.15
CA LYS A 46 5.36 9.42 -49.17
C LYS A 46 6.82 8.99 -49.39
N PHE A 47 7.04 7.68 -49.59
CA PHE A 47 8.40 7.15 -49.69
C PHE A 47 9.05 7.44 -51.03
N VAL A 48 8.35 7.21 -52.14
CA VAL A 48 8.91 7.24 -53.49
C VAL A 48 8.76 8.62 -54.11
N ASP A 49 7.58 9.25 -54.00
CA ASP A 49 7.23 10.45 -54.76
C ASP A 49 7.57 11.73 -54.01
N ALA A 50 7.13 11.86 -52.75
CA ALA A 50 7.32 13.04 -51.91
C ALA A 50 8.75 13.16 -51.33
N ASN A 51 9.56 12.11 -51.50
CA ASN A 51 10.97 12.08 -51.11
C ASN A 51 11.20 12.33 -49.60
N GLU A 52 10.20 12.06 -48.74
CA GLU A 52 10.30 12.33 -47.31
C GLU A 52 11.41 11.47 -46.66
N ASN A 53 12.30 12.09 -45.87
CA ASN A 53 13.41 11.39 -45.18
C ASN A 53 13.00 10.80 -43.81
N ASN A 54 11.69 10.75 -43.53
CA ASN A 54 11.16 10.32 -42.23
C ASN A 54 11.17 8.79 -42.02
N PHE A 55 11.58 8.01 -43.02
CA PHE A 55 11.64 6.55 -42.92
C PHE A 55 12.79 6.05 -42.02
N SER A 56 13.70 6.93 -41.62
CA SER A 56 14.68 6.68 -40.55
C SER A 56 14.06 6.69 -39.15
N GLN A 57 12.81 7.15 -39.01
CA GLN A 57 12.07 7.27 -37.74
C GLN A 57 10.61 6.85 -37.92
N LEU A 58 10.37 5.71 -38.58
CA LEU A 58 9.02 5.17 -38.68
C LEU A 58 8.43 4.95 -37.28
N ALA A 59 7.14 5.25 -37.13
CA ALA A 59 6.36 4.87 -35.96
C ALA A 59 5.82 3.45 -36.13
N ASP A 60 5.40 2.82 -35.03
CA ASP A 60 4.67 1.56 -35.09
C ASP A 60 3.32 1.78 -35.79
N GLY A 61 3.02 0.97 -36.81
CA GLY A 61 1.84 1.16 -37.65
C GLY A 61 2.00 0.63 -39.08
N ASP A 62 1.03 1.00 -39.93
CA ASP A 62 0.91 0.49 -41.30
C ASP A 62 2.14 0.81 -42.16
N ASP A 63 2.68 2.03 -42.08
CA ASP A 63 3.88 2.45 -42.85
C ASP A 63 5.11 1.58 -42.51
N TYR A 64 5.30 1.21 -41.23
CA TYR A 64 6.38 0.30 -40.81
C TYR A 64 6.15 -1.13 -41.29
N TYR A 65 4.90 -1.61 -41.25
CA TYR A 65 4.54 -2.92 -41.77
C TYR A 65 4.80 -3.02 -43.28
N PHE A 66 4.34 -2.04 -44.08
CA PHE A 66 4.57 -2.02 -45.52
C PHE A 66 6.05 -1.87 -45.87
N TRP A 67 6.82 -1.09 -45.11
CA TRP A 67 8.27 -0.98 -45.29
C TRP A 67 8.96 -2.33 -45.15
N ASN A 68 8.67 -3.10 -44.09
CA ASN A 68 9.23 -4.43 -43.90
C ASN A 68 8.87 -5.39 -45.04
N GLN A 69 7.62 -5.35 -45.48
CA GLN A 69 7.15 -6.23 -46.54
C GLN A 69 7.79 -5.88 -47.90
N LEU A 70 7.96 -4.59 -48.18
CA LEU A 70 8.67 -4.11 -49.36
C LEU A 70 10.13 -4.57 -49.36
N LEU A 71 10.85 -4.42 -48.24
CA LEU A 71 12.23 -4.91 -48.10
C LEU A 71 12.32 -6.42 -48.35
N TYR A 72 11.39 -7.20 -47.77
CA TYR A 72 11.30 -8.63 -47.98
C TYR A 72 11.11 -8.99 -49.46
N PHE A 73 10.18 -8.32 -50.16
CA PHE A 73 9.94 -8.58 -51.58
C PHE A 73 11.13 -8.25 -52.45
N ILE A 74 11.77 -7.09 -52.24
CA ILE A 74 12.96 -6.70 -53.00
C ILE A 74 14.07 -7.73 -52.77
N LYS A 75 14.35 -8.09 -51.52
CA LYS A 75 15.35 -9.11 -51.18
C LYS A 75 15.05 -10.45 -51.85
N GLN A 76 13.81 -10.92 -51.75
CA GLN A 76 13.40 -12.22 -52.30
C GLN A 76 13.61 -12.29 -53.82
N ASP A 77 13.35 -11.22 -54.55
CA ASP A 77 13.48 -11.21 -56.00
C ASP A 77 14.95 -11.05 -56.42
N TYR A 78 15.71 -10.14 -55.79
CA TYR A 78 17.12 -9.93 -56.10
C TYR A 78 18.01 -11.12 -55.69
N LEU A 79 17.60 -11.91 -54.69
CA LEU A 79 18.33 -13.14 -54.33
C LEU A 79 18.24 -14.23 -55.41
N LYS A 80 17.20 -14.24 -56.25
CA LYS A 80 17.00 -15.23 -57.32
C LYS A 80 17.87 -14.99 -58.55
N ILE A 81 18.47 -13.80 -58.67
CA ILE A 81 19.37 -13.46 -59.77
C ILE A 81 20.68 -14.25 -59.60
N GLN A 82 20.99 -15.11 -60.58
CA GLN A 82 22.20 -15.95 -60.58
C GLN A 82 23.46 -15.12 -60.88
N ASP A 83 23.46 -14.38 -61.99
CA ASP A 83 24.56 -13.50 -62.39
C ASP A 83 24.30 -12.06 -61.95
N ARG A 84 24.69 -11.74 -60.71
CA ARG A 84 24.43 -10.44 -60.10
C ARG A 84 25.40 -9.37 -60.60
N THR A 85 24.86 -8.25 -61.05
CA THR A 85 25.63 -7.05 -61.35
C THR A 85 26.06 -6.32 -60.08
N THR A 86 26.99 -5.37 -60.20
CA THR A 86 27.36 -4.48 -59.08
C THR A 86 26.17 -3.70 -58.55
N ASP A 87 25.22 -3.32 -59.42
CA ASP A 87 24.00 -2.65 -59.02
C ASP A 87 23.09 -3.57 -58.21
N ASP A 88 22.92 -4.85 -58.60
CA ASP A 88 22.14 -5.81 -57.83
C ASP A 88 22.71 -6.03 -56.41
N VAL A 89 24.04 -6.10 -56.32
CA VAL A 89 24.75 -6.21 -55.02
C VAL A 89 24.53 -4.94 -54.19
N ASN A 90 24.64 -3.75 -54.79
CA ASN A 90 24.40 -2.47 -54.10
C ASN A 90 22.98 -2.38 -53.53
N ILE A 91 22.00 -2.96 -54.22
CA ILE A 91 20.59 -2.98 -53.80
C ILE A 91 20.40 -3.93 -52.63
N LEU A 92 20.92 -5.15 -52.74
CA LEU A 92 20.88 -6.12 -51.65
C LEU A 92 21.54 -5.58 -50.38
N GLN A 93 22.69 -4.90 -50.49
CA GLN A 93 23.34 -4.24 -49.36
C GLN A 93 22.46 -3.16 -48.74
N ALA A 94 21.83 -2.31 -49.56
CA ALA A 94 20.93 -1.26 -49.07
C ALA A 94 19.71 -1.85 -48.35
N VAL A 95 19.11 -2.90 -48.91
CA VAL A 95 17.99 -3.62 -48.28
C VAL A 95 18.42 -4.24 -46.95
N GLN A 96 19.60 -4.84 -46.88
CA GLN A 96 20.09 -5.47 -45.66
C GLN A 96 20.37 -4.44 -44.54
N ILE A 97 20.92 -3.27 -44.87
CA ILE A 97 21.06 -2.14 -43.92
C ILE A 97 19.68 -1.69 -43.42
N ALA A 98 18.70 -1.57 -44.33
CA ALA A 98 17.34 -1.18 -43.99
C ALA A 98 16.61 -2.23 -43.12
N GLU A 99 16.83 -3.52 -43.35
CA GLU A 99 16.29 -4.61 -42.53
C GLU A 99 16.85 -4.59 -41.10
N ILE A 100 18.16 -4.35 -40.94
CA ILE A 100 18.80 -4.22 -39.62
C ILE A 100 18.20 -3.03 -38.88
N HIS A 101 18.04 -1.88 -39.55
CA HIS A 101 17.40 -0.72 -38.96
C HIS A 101 15.94 -0.99 -38.59
N SER A 102 15.20 -1.70 -39.44
CA SER A 102 13.82 -2.08 -39.16
C SER A 102 13.72 -2.98 -37.94
N SER A 103 14.66 -3.92 -37.77
CA SER A 103 14.75 -4.79 -36.59
C SER A 103 15.04 -4.00 -35.31
N TYR A 104 15.90 -2.99 -35.39
CA TYR A 104 16.14 -2.05 -34.29
C TYR A 104 14.88 -1.26 -33.91
N LEU A 105 14.13 -0.74 -34.90
CA LEU A 105 12.86 -0.07 -34.65
C LEU A 105 11.83 -1.02 -34.01
N LYS A 106 11.76 -2.29 -34.46
CA LYS A 106 10.91 -3.31 -33.84
C LYS A 106 11.18 -3.46 -32.34
N ALA A 107 12.46 -3.57 -31.97
CA ALA A 107 12.86 -3.68 -30.57
C ALA A 107 12.43 -2.44 -29.77
N LYS A 108 12.65 -1.24 -30.34
CA LYS A 108 12.22 0.02 -29.74
C LYS A 108 10.70 0.10 -29.54
N PHE A 109 9.90 -0.35 -30.51
CA PHE A 109 8.43 -0.38 -30.37
C PHE A 109 7.98 -1.36 -29.30
N GLN A 110 8.59 -2.54 -29.25
CA GLN A 110 8.30 -3.53 -28.22
C GLN A 110 8.63 -3.01 -26.82
N ASP A 111 9.75 -2.31 -26.65
CA ASP A 111 10.14 -1.74 -25.37
C ASP A 111 9.22 -0.58 -24.97
N ASN A 112 8.83 0.28 -25.92
CA ASN A 112 7.83 1.32 -25.68
C ASN A 112 6.47 0.74 -25.28
N LYS A 113 6.04 -0.34 -25.93
CA LYS A 113 4.78 -1.03 -25.62
C LYS A 113 4.82 -1.65 -24.22
N LYS A 114 5.88 -2.39 -23.89
CA LYS A 114 6.09 -2.94 -22.54
C LYS A 114 6.06 -1.84 -21.48
N LYS A 115 6.69 -0.70 -21.75
CA LYS A 115 6.68 0.46 -20.87
C LYS A 115 5.27 1.03 -20.70
N GLN A 116 4.50 1.20 -21.77
CA GLN A 116 3.11 1.64 -21.68
C GLN A 116 2.24 0.65 -20.90
N ASP A 117 2.39 -0.65 -21.16
CA ASP A 117 1.67 -1.70 -20.44
C ASP A 117 2.00 -1.68 -18.93
N ALA A 118 3.28 -1.50 -18.58
CA ALA A 118 3.72 -1.37 -17.18
C ALA A 118 3.17 -0.10 -16.49
N LEU A 119 3.07 1.02 -17.21
CA LEU A 119 2.45 2.24 -16.69
C LEU A 119 0.93 2.09 -16.51
N ASN A 120 0.25 1.39 -17.43
CA ASN A 120 -1.17 1.07 -17.27
C ASN A 120 -1.40 0.13 -16.07
N GLU A 121 -0.49 -0.80 -15.82
CA GLU A 121 -0.55 -1.66 -14.63
C GLU A 121 -0.25 -0.91 -13.33
N LEU A 122 0.67 0.07 -13.35
CA LEU A 122 0.91 0.98 -12.23
C LEU A 122 -0.39 1.71 -11.84
N GLU A 123 -1.10 2.27 -12.81
CA GLU A 123 -2.40 2.92 -12.63
C GLU A 123 -3.46 1.94 -12.09
N GLY A 124 -3.52 0.75 -12.66
CA GLY A 124 -4.39 -0.31 -12.14
C GLY A 124 -4.07 -0.73 -10.71
N SER A 125 -2.79 -0.67 -10.31
CA SER A 125 -2.32 -1.09 -8.97
C SER A 125 -2.58 -0.02 -7.91
N LEU A 126 -2.49 1.27 -8.27
CA LEU A 126 -2.95 2.38 -7.43
C LEU A 126 -4.46 2.26 -7.10
N GLY A 127 -5.22 1.61 -7.98
CA GLY A 127 -6.65 1.38 -7.83
C GLY A 127 -7.01 0.19 -6.92
N LYS A 128 -6.03 -0.58 -6.41
CA LYS A 128 -6.27 -1.77 -5.56
C LYS A 128 -6.11 -1.43 -4.07
N PRO A 129 -6.71 -2.21 -3.15
CA PRO A 129 -6.45 -2.06 -1.71
C PRO A 129 -4.95 -2.10 -1.41
N PRO A 130 -4.41 -1.25 -0.51
CA PRO A 130 -5.08 -0.35 0.42
C PRO A 130 -5.62 0.98 -0.16
N TYR A 131 -5.60 1.19 -1.48
CA TYR A 131 -6.12 2.36 -2.20
C TYR A 131 -5.41 3.70 -1.94
N PHE A 132 -4.48 3.76 -0.99
CA PHE A 132 -3.58 4.88 -0.81
C PHE A 132 -2.15 4.39 -0.65
N PHE A 133 -1.21 5.10 -1.26
CA PHE A 133 0.18 4.68 -1.33
C PHE A 133 1.14 5.86 -1.20
N SER A 134 2.25 5.65 -0.50
CA SER A 134 3.40 6.56 -0.50
C SER A 134 4.30 6.30 -1.71
N MET A 135 5.17 7.24 -2.06
CA MET A 135 6.13 7.05 -3.16
C MET A 135 6.96 5.76 -2.99
N ASN A 136 7.43 5.49 -1.77
CA ASN A 136 8.21 4.28 -1.47
C ASN A 136 7.43 2.98 -1.70
N GLN A 137 6.10 3.01 -1.54
CA GLN A 137 5.24 1.85 -1.83
C GLN A 137 4.99 1.71 -3.33
N ILE A 138 4.79 2.83 -4.04
CA ILE A 138 4.60 2.85 -5.49
C ILE A 138 5.83 2.26 -6.21
N LEU A 139 7.03 2.60 -5.75
CA LEU A 139 8.29 2.07 -6.29
C LEU A 139 8.43 0.54 -6.13
N LYS A 140 7.71 -0.06 -5.16
CA LYS A 140 7.73 -1.50 -4.87
C LYS A 140 6.59 -2.27 -5.56
N PHE A 141 5.84 -1.63 -6.45
CA PHE A 141 4.78 -2.32 -7.18
C PHE A 141 5.35 -3.36 -8.13
N LYS A 142 4.64 -4.49 -8.21
CA LYS A 142 5.03 -5.66 -8.98
C LYS A 142 4.00 -5.97 -10.04
N ASP A 143 4.49 -6.41 -11.19
CA ASP A 143 3.69 -7.03 -12.26
C ASP A 143 3.06 -8.35 -11.76
N LYS A 144 2.06 -8.86 -12.48
CA LYS A 144 1.49 -10.22 -12.35
C LYS A 144 2.54 -11.33 -12.26
N SER A 145 3.70 -11.15 -12.89
CA SER A 145 4.83 -12.09 -12.82
C SER A 145 5.73 -11.92 -11.59
N GLY A 146 5.44 -10.96 -10.70
CA GLY A 146 6.19 -10.73 -9.46
C GLY A 146 7.47 -9.89 -9.60
N LYS A 147 7.69 -9.30 -10.78
CA LYS A 147 8.83 -8.41 -11.06
C LYS A 147 8.45 -6.95 -10.78
N ASP A 148 9.37 -6.16 -10.22
CA ASP A 148 9.15 -4.75 -9.93
C ASP A 148 8.91 -3.95 -11.21
N LEU A 149 7.82 -3.16 -11.22
CA LEU A 149 7.43 -2.32 -12.36
C LEU A 149 8.45 -1.19 -12.62
N TYR A 150 9.04 -0.66 -11.54
CA TYR A 150 10.05 0.40 -11.60
C TYR A 150 11.34 0.00 -12.35
N GLY A 151 11.54 -1.29 -12.64
CA GLY A 151 12.64 -1.76 -13.50
C GLY A 151 12.36 -1.68 -15.00
N ILE A 152 11.11 -1.40 -15.40
CA ILE A 152 10.65 -1.38 -16.81
C ILE A 152 10.54 0.04 -17.35
N TYR A 153 10.11 0.99 -16.52
CA TYR A 153 10.06 2.43 -16.84
C TYR A 153 11.06 3.22 -15.98
N ASN A 154 11.40 4.45 -16.37
CA ASN A 154 12.36 5.26 -15.62
C ASN A 154 11.66 6.22 -14.62
N GLU A 155 12.45 6.90 -13.79
CA GLU A 155 11.92 7.84 -12.80
C GLU A 155 11.18 9.04 -13.43
N GLU A 156 11.63 9.50 -14.60
CA GLU A 156 10.97 10.59 -15.32
C GLU A 156 9.58 10.18 -15.82
N ASP A 157 9.43 8.95 -16.27
CA ASP A 157 8.18 8.38 -16.74
C ASP A 157 7.19 8.28 -15.58
N LEU A 158 7.65 7.78 -14.43
CA LEU A 158 6.83 7.72 -13.21
C LEU A 158 6.37 9.11 -12.79
N LYS A 159 7.28 10.09 -12.76
CA LYS A 159 6.96 11.48 -12.42
C LYS A 159 5.96 12.08 -13.39
N LYS A 160 6.16 11.89 -14.70
CA LYS A 160 5.24 12.36 -15.74
C LYS A 160 3.85 11.73 -15.58
N THR A 161 3.77 10.42 -15.36
CA THR A 161 2.50 9.72 -15.16
C THR A 161 1.79 10.17 -13.89
N LEU A 162 2.48 10.31 -12.77
CA LEU A 162 1.87 10.81 -11.54
C LEU A 162 1.44 12.28 -11.69
N GLN A 163 2.28 13.13 -12.29
CA GLN A 163 1.93 14.52 -12.55
C GLN A 163 0.72 14.63 -13.47
N ARG A 164 0.65 13.81 -14.51
CA ARG A 164 -0.49 13.68 -15.40
C ARG A 164 -1.77 13.37 -14.61
N LEU A 165 -1.75 12.32 -13.78
CA LEU A 165 -2.89 11.91 -12.97
C LEU A 165 -3.28 12.93 -11.88
N THR A 166 -2.36 13.75 -11.40
CA THR A 166 -2.64 14.80 -10.42
C THR A 166 -3.04 16.13 -11.04
N THR A 167 -3.02 16.26 -12.38
CA THR A 167 -3.27 17.53 -13.09
C THR A 167 -4.38 17.42 -14.14
N GLU A 168 -4.51 16.28 -14.82
CA GLU A 168 -5.58 16.04 -15.80
C GLU A 168 -6.92 15.85 -15.09
N GLY A 169 -7.64 16.94 -14.85
CA GLY A 169 -9.08 16.95 -14.55
C GLY A 169 -9.83 17.69 -15.66
N GLU A 170 -11.11 17.38 -15.87
CA GLU A 170 -11.96 18.22 -16.72
C GLU A 170 -12.02 19.65 -16.15
N SER A 171 -12.24 20.65 -17.00
CA SER A 171 -12.30 22.04 -16.55
C SER A 171 -13.37 22.17 -15.47
N ASN A 172 -12.95 22.48 -14.24
CA ASN A 172 -13.78 22.59 -13.02
C ASN A 172 -13.99 21.29 -12.20
N GLU A 173 -13.27 20.21 -12.49
CA GLU A 173 -13.30 18.95 -11.72
C GLU A 173 -11.98 18.65 -10.99
N LEU A 174 -12.06 17.86 -9.92
CA LEU A 174 -10.88 17.37 -9.22
C LEU A 174 -10.09 16.36 -10.07
N PRO A 175 -8.75 16.37 -10.02
CA PRO A 175 -7.92 15.36 -10.68
C PRO A 175 -8.26 13.94 -10.22
N PRO A 176 -8.03 12.92 -11.06
CA PRO A 176 -8.32 11.53 -10.72
C PRO A 176 -7.47 11.05 -9.54
N LEU A 177 -6.23 11.51 -9.43
CA LEU A 177 -5.34 11.18 -8.31
C LEU A 177 -5.15 12.39 -7.39
N LEU A 178 -5.51 12.22 -6.12
CA LEU A 178 -5.41 13.24 -5.09
C LEU A 178 -4.20 12.98 -4.21
N VAL A 179 -3.59 14.06 -3.73
CA VAL A 179 -2.38 14.02 -2.91
C VAL A 179 -2.61 14.71 -1.59
N PHE A 180 -2.27 14.05 -0.50
CA PHE A 180 -2.27 14.64 0.84
C PHE A 180 -0.94 14.36 1.54
N LYS A 181 -0.64 15.18 2.54
CA LYS A 181 0.63 15.15 3.27
C LYS A 181 0.37 14.96 4.76
N VAL A 182 1.03 13.98 5.36
CA VAL A 182 0.97 13.72 6.79
C VAL A 182 1.94 14.66 7.53
N SER A 183 1.68 14.93 8.82
CA SER A 183 2.53 15.76 9.70
C SER A 183 4.02 15.39 9.67
N SER A 184 4.33 14.10 9.47
CA SER A 184 5.70 13.58 9.32
C SER A 184 6.43 14.05 8.05
N GLY A 185 5.74 14.63 7.08
CA GLY A 185 6.31 15.01 5.79
C GLY A 185 5.95 14.08 4.63
N THR A 186 5.49 12.86 4.93
CA THR A 186 5.21 11.83 3.93
C THR A 186 4.01 12.21 3.06
N ARG A 187 4.18 12.08 1.73
CA ARG A 187 3.12 12.30 0.75
C ARG A 187 2.45 10.97 0.39
N TYR A 188 1.12 10.99 0.34
CA TYR A 188 0.30 9.86 -0.06
C TYR A 188 -0.56 10.22 -1.27
N PHE A 189 -0.76 9.24 -2.13
CA PHE A 189 -1.57 9.30 -3.34
C PHE A 189 -2.80 8.42 -3.17
N VAL A 190 -3.98 8.93 -3.54
CA VAL A 190 -5.26 8.21 -3.44
C VAL A 190 -6.13 8.59 -4.64
N TYR A 191 -6.77 7.61 -5.29
CA TYR A 191 -7.74 7.90 -6.35
C TYR A 191 -8.99 8.56 -5.77
N LYS A 192 -9.53 9.59 -6.45
CA LYS A 192 -10.77 10.31 -6.10
C LYS A 192 -11.90 9.35 -5.70
N LYS A 193 -12.23 8.39 -6.57
CA LYS A 193 -13.27 7.35 -6.34
C LYS A 193 -13.05 6.48 -5.09
N ASN A 194 -11.80 6.36 -4.63
CA ASN A 194 -11.45 5.49 -3.51
C ASN A 194 -11.30 6.25 -2.18
N VAL A 195 -11.35 7.59 -2.17
CA VAL A 195 -11.17 8.39 -0.95
C VAL A 195 -12.13 7.96 0.15
N LEU A 196 -13.41 7.78 -0.18
CA LEU A 196 -14.44 7.39 0.79
C LEU A 196 -14.14 6.01 1.41
N ASN A 197 -13.77 5.05 0.57
CA ASN A 197 -13.40 3.70 1.02
C ASN A 197 -12.19 3.74 1.97
N VAL A 198 -11.22 4.62 1.69
CA VAL A 198 -10.07 4.83 2.55
C VAL A 198 -10.48 5.47 3.88
N VAL A 199 -11.33 6.51 3.85
CA VAL A 199 -11.82 7.18 5.06
C VAL A 199 -12.59 6.21 5.95
N VAL A 200 -13.55 5.47 5.40
CA VAL A 200 -14.34 4.48 6.16
C VAL A 200 -13.42 3.45 6.81
N ARG A 201 -12.43 2.93 6.05
CA ARG A 201 -11.48 1.96 6.60
C ARG A 201 -10.67 2.55 7.74
N LEU A 202 -10.10 3.74 7.55
CA LEU A 202 -9.28 4.42 8.55
C LEU A 202 -10.10 4.83 9.79
N CYS A 203 -11.36 5.24 9.63
CA CYS A 203 -12.27 5.51 10.74
C CYS A 203 -12.55 4.25 11.55
N ASN A 204 -12.82 3.12 10.89
CA ASN A 204 -13.04 1.84 11.59
C ASN A 204 -11.77 1.37 12.32
N GLU A 205 -10.59 1.54 11.72
CA GLU A 205 -9.31 1.24 12.37
C GLU A 205 -9.06 2.14 13.59
N ALA A 206 -9.39 3.44 13.48
CA ALA A 206 -9.21 4.41 14.55
C ALA A 206 -10.26 4.26 15.68
N HIS A 207 -11.49 3.83 15.37
CA HIS A 207 -12.59 3.68 16.32
C HIS A 207 -12.20 2.84 17.53
N ASP A 208 -11.80 1.59 17.30
CA ASP A 208 -11.47 0.64 18.38
C ASP A 208 -10.31 1.14 19.26
N SER A 209 -9.31 1.77 18.63
CA SER A 209 -8.12 2.30 19.32
C SER A 209 -8.47 3.50 20.21
N ILE A 210 -9.22 4.45 19.66
CA ILE A 210 -9.59 5.69 20.35
C ILE A 210 -10.62 5.41 21.44
N GLU A 211 -11.60 4.52 21.20
CA GLU A 211 -12.61 4.14 22.20
C GLU A 211 -11.90 3.56 23.44
N ARG A 212 -11.01 2.59 23.26
CA ARG A 212 -10.25 1.98 24.36
C ARG A 212 -9.38 2.99 25.11
N PHE A 213 -8.67 3.85 24.37
CA PHE A 213 -7.82 4.88 24.99
C PHE A 213 -8.65 5.85 25.85
N LEU A 214 -9.81 6.30 25.35
CA LEU A 214 -10.71 7.17 26.10
C LEU A 214 -11.32 6.46 27.31
N GLU A 215 -11.75 5.20 27.16
CA GLU A 215 -12.28 4.40 28.26
C GLU A 215 -11.25 4.23 29.40
N ASP A 216 -10.01 3.90 29.06
CA ASP A 216 -8.94 3.74 30.06
C ASP A 216 -8.58 5.08 30.72
N LYS A 217 -8.47 6.16 29.93
CA LYS A 217 -8.21 7.52 30.44
C LYS A 217 -9.32 7.94 31.42
N TRP A 218 -10.58 7.73 31.04
CA TRP A 218 -11.72 8.12 31.85
C TRP A 218 -11.89 7.24 33.07
N TYR A 219 -11.61 5.94 32.96
CA TYR A 219 -11.57 5.02 34.09
C TYR A 219 -10.56 5.47 35.15
N ASN A 220 -9.32 5.77 34.75
CA ASN A 220 -8.27 6.24 35.66
C ASN A 220 -8.66 7.59 36.29
N THR A 221 -9.19 8.52 35.51
CA THR A 221 -9.59 9.84 36.04
C THR A 221 -10.75 9.74 37.02
N LEU A 222 -11.71 8.84 36.77
CA LEU A 222 -12.82 8.57 37.69
C LEU A 222 -12.36 7.87 38.98
N MET A 223 -11.30 7.05 38.90
CA MET A 223 -10.65 6.43 40.07
C MET A 223 -9.98 7.47 40.99
N ASP A 224 -9.62 8.63 40.44
CA ASP A 224 -9.09 9.77 41.19
C ASP A 224 -10.20 10.75 41.64
N HIS A 225 -11.47 10.36 41.49
CA HIS A 225 -12.67 11.20 41.74
C HIS A 225 -12.76 12.48 40.90
N GLU A 226 -11.99 12.59 39.82
CA GLU A 226 -11.98 13.75 38.93
C GLU A 226 -12.97 13.58 37.76
N LYS A 227 -13.40 14.70 37.18
CA LYS A 227 -14.27 14.72 35.98
C LYS A 227 -13.66 15.63 34.94
N LEU A 228 -13.49 15.10 33.72
CA LEU A 228 -12.99 15.87 32.60
C LEU A 228 -14.14 16.58 31.87
N PRO A 229 -13.92 17.79 31.32
CA PRO A 229 -14.94 18.52 30.56
C PRO A 229 -15.39 17.80 29.28
N GLU A 230 -14.52 16.97 28.69
CA GLU A 230 -14.82 16.11 27.53
C GLU A 230 -15.85 15.00 27.85
N MET A 231 -16.11 14.69 29.13
CA MET A 231 -17.12 13.70 29.53
C MET A 231 -18.55 14.22 29.42
N THR A 232 -18.76 15.54 29.54
CA THR A 232 -20.09 16.17 29.58
C THR A 232 -20.34 17.08 28.40
N ASN A 233 -19.32 17.79 27.91
CA ASN A 233 -19.45 18.76 26.83
C ASN A 233 -18.96 18.20 25.50
N ILE A 234 -19.84 18.20 24.49
CA ILE A 234 -19.58 17.72 23.13
C ILE A 234 -18.46 18.50 22.44
N SER A 235 -18.36 19.82 22.64
CA SER A 235 -17.30 20.63 22.00
C SER A 235 -15.91 20.29 22.55
N HIS A 236 -15.79 20.06 23.86
CA HIS A 236 -14.53 19.60 24.46
C HIS A 236 -14.19 18.17 24.04
N PHE A 237 -15.20 17.31 23.92
CA PHE A 237 -15.05 15.95 23.40
C PHE A 237 -14.52 15.94 21.96
N GLU A 238 -15.06 16.79 21.10
CA GLU A 238 -14.63 16.94 19.70
C GLU A 238 -13.16 17.38 19.60
N ASN A 239 -12.77 18.40 20.38
CA ASN A 239 -11.38 18.86 20.44
C ASN A 239 -10.42 17.78 20.96
N ALA A 240 -10.87 16.95 21.91
CA ALA A 240 -10.11 15.81 22.39
C ALA A 240 -9.95 14.73 21.30
N LEU A 241 -11.03 14.41 20.57
CA LEU A 241 -11.00 13.47 19.45
C LEU A 241 -10.03 13.93 18.35
N HIS A 242 -10.05 15.22 17.99
CA HIS A 242 -9.10 15.78 17.02
C HIS A 242 -7.64 15.48 17.39
N LYS A 243 -7.26 15.79 18.64
CA LYS A 243 -5.89 15.55 19.15
C LYS A 243 -5.55 14.06 19.18
N LEU A 244 -6.50 13.22 19.58
CA LEU A 244 -6.30 11.78 19.66
C LEU A 244 -6.18 11.14 18.27
N VAL A 245 -6.92 11.61 17.28
CA VAL A 245 -6.78 11.13 15.91
C VAL A 245 -5.46 11.60 15.30
N GLU A 246 -5.04 12.84 15.55
CA GLU A 246 -3.73 13.32 15.09
C GLU A 246 -2.57 12.47 15.63
N GLN A 247 -2.66 12.03 16.89
CA GLN A 247 -1.63 11.19 17.53
C GLN A 247 -1.71 9.72 17.12
N ASN A 248 -2.91 9.11 17.14
CA ASN A 248 -3.09 7.67 16.93
C ASN A 248 -3.31 7.28 15.46
N SER A 249 -3.81 8.20 14.63
CA SER A 249 -4.07 7.97 13.20
C SER A 249 -3.76 9.23 12.37
N PRO A 250 -2.46 9.58 12.23
CA PRO A 250 -2.04 10.81 11.55
C PRO A 250 -2.41 10.82 10.06
N VAL A 251 -2.53 9.64 9.43
CA VAL A 251 -2.99 9.50 8.04
C VAL A 251 -4.46 9.88 7.91
N LEU A 252 -5.31 9.44 8.83
CA LEU A 252 -6.73 9.81 8.85
C LEU A 252 -6.89 11.31 9.07
N HIS A 253 -6.16 11.86 10.04
CA HIS A 253 -6.18 13.31 10.30
C HIS A 253 -5.80 14.10 9.05
N ALA A 254 -4.66 13.77 8.43
CA ALA A 254 -4.17 14.44 7.24
C ALA A 254 -5.10 14.32 6.02
N LEU A 255 -5.79 13.18 5.88
CA LEU A 255 -6.76 12.97 4.82
C LEU A 255 -8.00 13.83 5.04
N LEU A 256 -8.56 13.85 6.25
CA LEU A 256 -9.74 14.65 6.60
C LEU A 256 -9.46 16.16 6.55
N SER A 257 -8.23 16.57 6.86
CA SER A 257 -7.79 17.98 6.80
C SER A 257 -7.31 18.43 5.42
N ALA A 258 -7.34 17.56 4.41
CA ALA A 258 -6.81 17.89 3.08
C ALA A 258 -7.70 18.91 2.36
N ASN A 259 -7.09 19.84 1.62
CA ASN A 259 -7.80 20.91 0.89
C ASN A 259 -8.84 20.39 -0.09
N PHE A 260 -8.65 19.19 -0.65
CA PHE A 260 -9.60 18.60 -1.59
C PHE A 260 -10.85 18.03 -0.90
N MET A 261 -10.86 17.83 0.42
CA MET A 261 -12.02 17.26 1.12
C MET A 261 -13.24 18.17 1.04
N THR A 262 -13.05 19.49 1.11
CA THR A 262 -14.15 20.44 0.92
C THR A 262 -14.64 20.46 -0.52
N LEU A 263 -13.74 20.30 -1.49
CA LEU A 263 -14.06 20.24 -2.91
C LEU A 263 -14.83 18.95 -3.27
N LEU A 264 -14.46 17.82 -2.66
CA LEU A 264 -15.18 16.54 -2.81
C LEU A 264 -16.65 16.64 -2.40
N ALA A 265 -17.01 17.55 -1.49
CA ALA A 265 -18.41 17.74 -1.09
C ALA A 265 -19.27 18.39 -2.19
N PHE A 266 -18.66 19.08 -3.16
CA PHE A 266 -19.33 19.75 -4.27
C PHE A 266 -19.22 18.99 -5.60
N ASP A 267 -18.31 18.03 -5.65
CA ASP A 267 -18.06 17.14 -6.79
C ASP A 267 -19.15 16.05 -6.78
N LYS A 268 -20.26 16.33 -7.45
CA LYS A 268 -21.52 15.57 -7.39
C LYS A 268 -21.36 14.16 -7.97
N ASP A 269 -21.07 13.18 -7.13
CA ASP A 269 -21.33 11.76 -7.40
C ASP A 269 -21.76 11.03 -6.11
N GLU A 270 -22.91 11.42 -5.55
CA GLU A 270 -23.54 10.70 -4.42
C GLU A 270 -23.95 9.26 -4.78
N SER A 271 -23.97 8.92 -6.08
CA SER A 271 -24.29 7.61 -6.65
C SER A 271 -23.26 6.51 -6.37
N GLU A 272 -22.01 6.88 -6.07
CA GLU A 272 -20.93 5.93 -5.75
C GLU A 272 -20.73 5.71 -4.24
N MET A 273 -21.56 6.35 -3.40
CA MET A 273 -21.44 6.26 -1.95
C MET A 273 -21.85 4.86 -1.45
N PRO A 274 -20.99 4.15 -0.67
CA PRO A 274 -21.41 2.96 0.04
C PRO A 274 -22.63 3.27 0.90
N GLN A 275 -23.70 2.49 0.76
CA GLN A 275 -24.95 2.72 1.50
C GLN A 275 -24.68 2.78 3.01
N GLY A 276 -24.93 3.95 3.62
CA GLY A 276 -24.94 4.14 5.07
C GLY A 276 -23.86 5.05 5.67
N PHE A 277 -22.79 5.41 4.95
CA PHE A 277 -21.77 6.35 5.46
C PHE A 277 -21.85 7.70 4.75
N ARG A 278 -22.44 8.69 5.42
CA ARG A 278 -22.45 10.08 4.95
C ARG A 278 -21.19 10.75 5.46
N LEU A 279 -20.36 11.29 4.57
CA LEU A 279 -19.14 12.03 4.96
C LEU A 279 -19.39 13.53 5.11
N PHE A 280 -20.39 14.04 4.39
CA PHE A 280 -20.70 15.46 4.32
C PHE A 280 -22.15 15.71 4.70
N VAL A 281 -22.38 16.82 5.38
CA VAL A 281 -23.71 17.40 5.63
C VAL A 281 -23.65 18.87 5.24
N ASN A 282 -24.50 19.30 4.32
CA ASN A 282 -24.57 20.68 3.83
C ASN A 282 -23.22 21.24 3.32
N GLY A 283 -22.43 20.41 2.62
CA GLY A 283 -21.12 20.81 2.07
C GLY A 283 -20.01 20.91 3.12
N LYS A 284 -20.24 20.50 4.37
CA LYS A 284 -19.23 20.43 5.44
C LYS A 284 -18.97 19.00 5.85
N LEU A 285 -17.71 18.72 6.19
CA LEU A 285 -17.31 17.43 6.75
C LEU A 285 -18.03 17.19 8.08
N LEU A 286 -18.46 15.96 8.32
CA LEU A 286 -19.02 15.57 9.62
C LEU A 286 -18.01 15.75 10.75
N PRO A 287 -18.48 16.06 11.98
CA PRO A 287 -17.65 16.01 13.17
C PRO A 287 -17.02 14.62 13.40
N TYR A 288 -15.87 14.58 14.06
CA TYR A 288 -15.13 13.38 14.41
C TYR A 288 -15.93 12.41 15.26
N HIS A 289 -16.76 12.88 16.20
CA HIS A 289 -17.62 11.99 16.98
C HIS A 289 -18.62 11.22 16.10
N ASP A 290 -19.15 11.84 15.04
CA ASP A 290 -20.05 11.19 14.09
C ASP A 290 -19.28 10.31 13.09
N LEU A 291 -18.15 10.80 12.56
CA LEU A 291 -17.29 10.03 11.64
C LEU A 291 -16.73 8.75 12.27
N LEU A 292 -16.34 8.82 13.54
CA LEU A 292 -15.85 7.69 14.31
C LEU A 292 -16.99 6.92 15.00
N MET A 293 -18.25 7.35 14.92
CA MET A 293 -19.39 6.73 15.62
C MET A 293 -19.17 6.60 17.15
N LEU A 294 -18.50 7.59 17.75
CA LEU A 294 -18.17 7.64 19.18
C LEU A 294 -19.08 8.62 19.91
N LYS A 295 -19.77 8.15 20.95
CA LYS A 295 -20.59 8.99 21.81
C LYS A 295 -19.97 9.08 23.20
N ASN A 296 -19.75 10.30 23.68
CA ASN A 296 -19.25 10.57 25.03
C ASN A 296 -20.06 9.82 26.11
N ALA A 297 -21.40 9.80 26.02
CA ALA A 297 -22.25 9.11 26.99
C ALA A 297 -21.97 7.59 27.04
N LYS A 298 -21.71 6.96 25.89
CA LYS A 298 -21.42 5.52 25.79
C LYS A 298 -20.07 5.20 26.44
N ILE A 299 -19.04 5.96 26.09
CA ILE A 299 -17.69 5.79 26.64
C ILE A 299 -17.70 6.01 28.16
N LEU A 300 -18.44 7.02 28.64
CA LEU A 300 -18.57 7.30 30.07
C LEU A 300 -19.30 6.17 30.81
N ALA A 301 -20.35 5.61 30.22
CA ALA A 301 -21.06 4.47 30.79
C ALA A 301 -20.16 3.24 30.89
N ASN A 302 -19.38 2.94 29.83
CA ASN A 302 -18.43 1.84 29.82
C ASN A 302 -17.31 2.02 30.86
N ALA A 303 -16.73 3.22 30.95
CA ALA A 303 -15.71 3.55 31.96
C ALA A 303 -16.27 3.39 33.39
N LYS A 304 -17.50 3.85 33.65
CA LYS A 304 -18.18 3.67 34.94
C LYS A 304 -18.51 2.22 35.25
N ALA A 305 -18.90 1.42 34.25
CA ALA A 305 -19.19 0.00 34.44
C ALA A 305 -17.95 -0.80 34.85
N ARG A 306 -16.75 -0.34 34.46
CA ARG A 306 -15.46 -0.91 34.89
C ARG A 306 -15.09 -0.52 36.32
N LEU A 307 -15.66 0.55 36.89
CA LEU A 307 -15.39 0.94 38.26
C LEU A 307 -15.91 -0.13 39.22
N PRO A 308 -15.18 -0.41 40.31
CA PRO A 308 -15.68 -1.32 41.32
C PRO A 308 -17.04 -0.85 41.89
N PHE A 309 -17.93 -1.79 42.20
CA PHE A 309 -19.31 -1.53 42.63
C PHE A 309 -19.45 -0.61 43.86
N TYR A 310 -18.39 -0.45 44.66
CA TYR A 310 -18.36 0.44 45.83
C TYR A 310 -18.19 1.93 45.49
N TYR A 311 -17.87 2.26 44.23
CA TYR A 311 -17.69 3.64 43.77
C TYR A 311 -19.01 4.31 43.31
N THR A 312 -20.08 3.53 43.11
CA THR A 312 -21.37 3.99 42.57
C THR A 312 -22.49 4.09 43.61
N MET A 313 -22.24 3.74 44.88
CA MET A 313 -23.20 3.89 45.98
C MET A 313 -22.94 5.17 46.81
N PRO A 314 -23.96 6.05 47.01
CA PRO A 314 -23.80 7.32 47.74
C PRO A 314 -23.45 7.17 49.23
N ILE A 315 -23.47 5.96 49.78
CA ILE A 315 -23.27 5.68 51.22
C ILE A 315 -21.81 5.28 51.54
N ILE A 316 -21.01 4.89 50.55
CA ILE A 316 -19.65 4.33 50.77
C ILE A 316 -18.54 5.39 50.68
N SER A 317 -18.83 6.58 50.14
CA SER A 317 -17.86 7.71 50.09
C SER A 317 -17.47 8.23 51.47
N TRP A 318 -18.38 8.15 52.46
CA TRP A 318 -18.08 8.55 53.85
C TRP A 318 -17.20 7.53 54.58
N ILE A 319 -17.32 6.24 54.26
CA ILE A 319 -16.54 5.17 54.90
C ILE A 319 -15.09 5.17 54.38
N PHE A 320 -14.86 5.45 53.09
CA PHE A 320 -13.49 5.57 52.56
C PHE A 320 -12.76 6.84 53.04
N ALA A 321 -13.46 7.95 53.27
CA ALA A 321 -12.87 9.17 53.84
C ALA A 321 -12.33 8.96 55.27
N LEU A 322 -12.87 7.98 56.00
CA LEU A 322 -12.40 7.58 57.34
C LEU A 322 -11.15 6.68 57.30
N PHE A 323 -10.87 5.98 56.19
CA PHE A 323 -9.71 5.09 56.04
C PHE A 323 -8.57 5.65 55.19
N THR A 324 -8.78 6.73 54.43
CA THR A 324 -7.74 7.37 53.58
C THR A 324 -7.20 8.69 54.14
N SER A 325 -7.76 9.23 55.23
CA SER A 325 -7.23 10.44 55.88
C SER A 325 -5.86 10.24 56.56
N GLY A 326 -5.33 9.01 56.60
CA GLY A 326 -4.04 8.69 57.20
C GLY A 326 -2.84 8.59 56.25
N LYS A 327 -2.99 8.75 54.92
CA LYS A 327 -1.86 8.54 53.98
C LYS A 327 -1.67 9.58 52.86
N SER A 328 -2.54 10.59 52.69
CA SER A 328 -2.33 11.61 51.65
C SER A 328 -1.51 12.85 52.08
N GLN A 329 -1.09 12.94 53.35
CA GLN A 329 -0.24 14.02 53.84
C GLN A 329 1.28 13.76 53.73
N ARG A 330 1.72 12.53 53.41
CA ARG A 330 3.14 12.20 53.25
C ARG A 330 3.68 12.31 51.82
N GLU A 331 2.82 12.25 50.79
CA GLU A 331 3.25 12.45 49.39
C GLU A 331 3.12 13.90 48.89
N LYS A 332 2.27 14.73 49.53
CA LYS A 332 2.22 16.17 49.23
C LYS A 332 3.32 16.99 49.93
N ALA A 333 3.96 16.45 50.96
CA ALA A 333 5.14 17.06 51.59
C ALA A 333 6.44 16.76 50.83
N ALA A 334 6.54 15.61 50.13
CA ALA A 334 7.73 15.21 49.38
C ALA A 334 7.85 15.84 47.98
N ARG A 335 6.77 16.41 47.43
CA ARG A 335 6.78 17.09 46.11
C ARG A 335 7.07 18.60 46.18
N ASN A 336 6.97 19.22 47.35
CA ASN A 336 7.24 20.66 47.53
C ASN A 336 8.63 20.99 48.09
N SER A 337 9.48 19.99 48.35
CA SER A 337 10.85 20.16 48.86
C SER A 337 11.94 19.71 47.87
N ALA A 338 11.60 19.53 46.59
CA ALA A 338 12.53 19.14 45.54
C ALA A 338 12.60 20.16 44.38
N ALA A 339 12.32 21.43 44.68
CA ALA A 339 12.58 22.56 43.79
C ALA A 339 13.46 23.56 44.53
N ASN A 340 14.79 23.35 44.46
CA ASN A 340 15.88 24.32 44.51
C ASN A 340 17.17 23.67 45.04
N ASN A 341 17.98 23.09 44.16
CA ASN A 341 19.25 23.71 43.75
C ASN A 341 20.01 22.80 42.75
N PRO A 342 20.65 23.39 41.72
CA PRO A 342 21.39 22.67 40.69
C PRO A 342 22.90 22.56 41.03
N PHE A 343 23.51 21.46 40.58
CA PHE A 343 24.95 21.24 40.34
C PHE A 343 25.82 20.73 41.51
N GLU A 344 26.77 19.84 41.14
CA GLU A 344 27.79 19.07 41.91
C GLU A 344 27.23 17.92 42.78
N GLU A 345 27.60 16.65 42.61
CA GLU A 345 28.88 16.02 42.21
C GLU A 345 28.68 14.74 41.35
N LEU A 346 29.68 14.49 40.50
CA LEU A 346 29.90 13.29 39.68
C LEU A 346 30.70 12.22 40.45
N GLU A 347 30.57 10.97 39.98
CA GLU A 347 31.48 9.81 40.19
C GLU A 347 31.50 9.22 41.62
N GLU A 348 31.44 7.92 41.92
CA GLU A 348 31.51 6.58 41.31
C GLU A 348 30.78 5.66 42.34
N GLU A 349 30.11 4.55 42.02
CA GLU A 349 30.78 3.27 41.80
C GLU A 349 29.91 2.25 41.03
N ALA A 350 30.65 1.48 40.24
CA ALA A 350 30.33 0.35 39.39
C ALA A 350 29.58 -0.83 40.06
N GLY A 351 28.75 -1.49 39.24
CA GLY A 351 29.10 -2.85 38.80
C GLY A 351 28.74 -4.03 39.72
N ALA A 352 27.54 -4.59 39.55
CA ALA A 352 27.27 -5.99 39.86
C ALA A 352 26.57 -6.69 38.68
N GLY A 353 27.33 -7.48 37.93
CA GLY A 353 26.86 -8.25 36.79
C GLY A 353 25.81 -9.30 37.20
N ARG A 354 24.53 -9.00 36.93
CA ARG A 354 23.50 -10.03 36.82
C ARG A 354 23.75 -10.82 35.53
N LYS A 355 24.12 -12.09 35.67
CA LYS A 355 24.01 -13.07 34.58
C LYS A 355 22.58 -13.02 34.05
N LYS A 356 22.38 -12.64 32.78
CA LYS A 356 21.07 -12.60 32.12
C LYS A 356 20.38 -13.97 32.31
N SER A 357 19.16 -13.96 32.85
CA SER A 357 18.39 -15.19 33.04
C SER A 357 18.10 -15.83 31.67
N ARG A 358 17.98 -17.16 31.61
CA ARG A 358 17.55 -17.88 30.39
C ARG A 358 16.23 -17.31 29.83
N ALA A 359 15.36 -16.82 30.71
CA ALA A 359 14.13 -16.12 30.33
C ALA A 359 14.40 -14.81 29.58
N ASP A 360 15.38 -14.02 30.01
CA ASP A 360 15.74 -12.74 29.40
C ASP A 360 16.30 -12.94 27.99
N ILE A 361 17.12 -13.99 27.80
CA ILE A 361 17.71 -14.34 26.50
C ILE A 361 16.63 -14.82 25.51
N LEU A 362 15.69 -15.64 25.97
CA LEU A 362 14.55 -16.09 25.17
C LEU A 362 13.58 -14.94 24.85
N SER A 363 13.36 -14.01 25.78
CA SER A 363 12.52 -12.83 25.56
C SER A 363 13.11 -11.89 24.50
N ALA A 364 14.43 -11.70 24.49
CA ALA A 364 15.12 -10.89 23.49
C ALA A 364 15.04 -11.52 22.10
N LYS A 365 15.30 -12.83 21.98
CA LYS A 365 15.15 -13.55 20.70
C LYS A 365 13.70 -13.58 20.22
N ALA A 366 12.73 -13.64 21.12
CA ALA A 366 11.32 -13.58 20.76
C ALA A 366 10.96 -12.22 20.18
N LYS A 367 11.50 -11.12 20.73
CA LYS A 367 11.32 -9.77 20.18
C LYS A 367 11.93 -9.63 18.78
N ASP A 368 13.13 -10.14 18.56
CA ASP A 368 13.77 -10.13 17.24
C ASP A 368 12.94 -10.91 16.20
N ILE A 369 12.48 -12.12 16.54
CA ILE A 369 11.65 -12.95 15.65
C ILE A 369 10.29 -12.30 15.39
N THR A 370 9.71 -11.59 16.38
CA THR A 370 8.44 -10.86 16.17
C THR A 370 8.59 -9.72 15.19
N GLN A 371 9.70 -8.97 15.25
CA GLN A 371 9.97 -7.86 14.34
C GLN A 371 10.13 -8.34 12.88
N ASP A 372 10.65 -9.56 12.68
CA ASP A 372 10.76 -10.22 11.37
C ASP A 372 9.45 -10.84 10.84
N MET A 373 8.43 -11.00 11.68
CA MET A 373 7.13 -11.60 11.30
C MET A 373 6.03 -10.56 11.11
N ILE A 374 6.21 -9.37 11.64
CA ILE A 374 5.22 -8.30 11.62
C ILE A 374 5.57 -7.32 10.49
N PRO A 375 4.61 -6.92 9.65
CA PRO A 375 4.83 -5.87 8.65
C PRO A 375 5.32 -4.56 9.28
N GLU A 376 6.26 -3.87 8.65
CA GLU A 376 6.77 -2.58 9.11
C GLU A 376 5.62 -1.59 9.38
N GLY A 377 5.47 -1.14 10.64
CA GLY A 377 4.39 -0.25 11.08
C GLY A 377 3.14 -0.94 11.64
N SER A 378 3.17 -2.26 11.81
CA SER A 378 2.16 -3.02 12.57
C SER A 378 2.69 -3.43 13.95
N THR A 379 1.78 -3.71 14.89
CA THR A 379 2.11 -4.16 16.25
C THR A 379 1.66 -5.61 16.44
N ILE A 380 2.27 -6.34 17.40
CA ILE A 380 1.88 -7.73 17.74
C ILE A 380 0.37 -7.80 18.00
N ASP A 381 -0.18 -6.84 18.75
CA ASP A 381 -1.60 -6.79 19.10
C ASP A 381 -2.50 -6.52 17.88
N ARG A 382 -2.02 -5.75 16.90
CA ARG A 382 -2.72 -5.46 15.65
C ARG A 382 -2.82 -6.70 14.76
N GLU A 383 -1.71 -7.41 14.57
CA GLU A 383 -1.70 -8.65 13.77
C GLU A 383 -2.51 -9.77 14.44
N LEU A 384 -2.45 -9.90 15.77
CA LEU A 384 -3.27 -10.88 16.49
C LEU A 384 -4.76 -10.61 16.32
N ASN A 385 -5.20 -9.36 16.47
CA ASN A 385 -6.61 -8.99 16.27
C ASN A 385 -7.07 -9.21 14.81
N TYR A 386 -6.20 -8.92 13.84
CA TYR A 386 -6.48 -9.20 12.43
C TYR A 386 -6.69 -10.70 12.17
N LEU A 387 -5.77 -11.53 12.65
CA LEU A 387 -5.85 -12.98 12.47
C LEU A 387 -7.02 -13.60 13.25
N GLU A 388 -7.32 -13.09 14.45
CA GLU A 388 -8.49 -13.49 15.26
C GLU A 388 -9.80 -13.36 14.48
N LYS A 389 -10.01 -12.21 13.84
CA LYS A 389 -11.19 -11.95 13.01
C LYS A 389 -11.25 -12.84 11.75
N GLN A 390 -10.14 -13.39 11.29
CA GLN A 390 -10.10 -14.26 10.12
C GLN A 390 -10.40 -15.74 10.41
N TRP A 391 -9.96 -16.26 11.57
CA TRP A 391 -10.20 -17.66 11.93
C TRP A 391 -11.48 -17.83 12.76
N ASN A 392 -11.85 -16.86 13.60
CA ASN A 392 -13.08 -16.90 14.38
C ASN A 392 -14.27 -16.32 13.60
N LYS A 393 -15.09 -17.21 12.99
CA LYS A 393 -16.26 -16.84 12.18
C LYS A 393 -17.59 -16.90 12.93
N ARG A 394 -17.58 -17.00 14.26
CA ARG A 394 -18.81 -17.09 15.06
C ARG A 394 -19.56 -15.76 15.02
N ILE A 395 -20.87 -15.82 14.78
CA ILE A 395 -21.73 -14.63 14.62
C ILE A 395 -22.17 -14.07 15.97
N SER A 396 -22.41 -14.94 16.97
CA SER A 396 -22.80 -14.50 18.31
C SER A 396 -21.59 -14.05 19.14
N LYS A 397 -21.72 -12.90 19.81
CA LYS A 397 -20.65 -12.28 20.61
C LYS A 397 -20.17 -13.19 21.75
N ASP A 398 -21.09 -13.90 22.40
CA ASP A 398 -20.75 -14.80 23.51
C ASP A 398 -19.98 -16.04 23.02
N ALA A 399 -20.41 -16.65 21.91
CA ALA A 399 -19.69 -17.80 21.35
C ALA A 399 -18.35 -17.40 20.72
N TYR A 400 -18.25 -16.17 20.19
CA TYR A 400 -16.99 -15.61 19.68
C TYR A 400 -15.95 -15.48 20.80
N ASN A 401 -16.35 -14.89 21.94
CA ASN A 401 -15.46 -14.68 23.08
C ASN A 401 -15.08 -15.98 23.78
N GLN A 402 -16.03 -16.91 23.96
CA GLN A 402 -15.77 -18.23 24.55
C GLN A 402 -14.75 -19.02 23.72
N LEU A 403 -14.96 -19.08 22.40
CA LEU A 403 -14.04 -19.79 21.51
C LEU A 403 -12.64 -19.17 21.51
N ASN A 404 -12.53 -17.84 21.55
CA ASN A 404 -11.24 -17.17 21.64
C ASN A 404 -10.51 -17.51 22.94
N GLU A 405 -11.20 -17.46 24.08
CA GLU A 405 -10.60 -17.79 25.37
C GLU A 405 -10.18 -19.27 25.47
N ASP A 406 -11.00 -20.19 24.94
CA ASP A 406 -10.68 -21.63 24.89
C ASP A 406 -9.41 -21.89 24.06
N VAL A 407 -9.29 -21.25 22.89
CA VAL A 407 -8.11 -21.36 22.03
C VAL A 407 -6.88 -20.72 22.69
N ASN A 408 -7.03 -19.57 23.33
CA ASN A 408 -5.95 -18.89 24.04
C ASN A 408 -5.48 -19.67 25.28
N ALA A 409 -6.38 -20.34 26.00
CA ALA A 409 -6.05 -21.25 27.09
C ALA A 409 -5.23 -22.45 26.57
N LEU A 410 -5.67 -23.08 25.48
CA LEU A 410 -4.96 -24.19 24.83
C LEU A 410 -3.53 -23.78 24.42
N ILE A 411 -3.38 -22.61 23.77
CA ILE A 411 -2.07 -22.11 23.35
C ILE A 411 -1.18 -21.82 24.57
N ARG A 412 -1.71 -21.19 25.64
CA ARG A 412 -0.96 -20.93 26.88
C ARG A 412 -0.40 -22.22 27.49
N ASP A 413 -1.22 -23.26 27.60
CA ASP A 413 -0.80 -24.53 28.19
C ASP A 413 0.21 -25.28 27.34
N TYR A 414 0.00 -25.30 26.02
CA TYR A 414 0.95 -25.89 25.08
C TYR A 414 2.30 -25.14 25.11
N THR A 415 2.28 -23.81 25.07
CA THR A 415 3.48 -22.97 25.15
C THR A 415 4.23 -23.19 26.46
N ARG A 416 3.51 -23.30 27.58
CA ARG A 416 4.11 -23.58 28.90
C ARG A 416 4.81 -24.94 28.92
N LYS A 417 4.25 -25.97 28.26
CA LYS A 417 4.86 -27.31 28.17
C LYS A 417 6.08 -27.33 27.26
N VAL A 418 6.00 -26.65 26.12
CA VAL A 418 7.10 -26.58 25.12
C VAL A 418 8.27 -25.73 25.62
N LEU A 419 8.01 -24.65 26.36
CA LEU A 419 9.07 -23.84 26.98
C LEU A 419 9.91 -24.59 28.01
N ARG A 420 9.38 -25.66 28.63
CA ARG A 420 10.15 -26.51 29.56
C ARG A 420 11.21 -27.34 28.84
N THR A 421 11.04 -27.58 27.54
CA THR A 421 11.91 -28.46 26.73
C THR A 421 12.75 -27.70 25.70
N LEU A 422 12.46 -26.42 25.42
CA LEU A 422 13.20 -25.59 24.46
C LEU A 422 14.51 -25.04 25.03
N SER A 423 15.63 -25.29 24.35
CA SER A 423 16.95 -24.67 24.61
C SER A 423 17.18 -23.41 23.76
N ASP A 424 18.10 -22.53 24.16
CA ASP A 424 18.41 -21.29 23.44
C ASP A 424 18.91 -21.50 21.99
N SER A 425 19.44 -22.70 21.68
CA SER A 425 19.88 -23.11 20.34
C SER A 425 18.76 -23.61 19.43
N THR A 426 17.61 -23.99 19.99
CA THR A 426 16.48 -24.57 19.23
C THR A 426 15.35 -23.56 18.98
N PHE A 427 15.50 -22.32 19.47
CA PHE A 427 14.52 -21.26 19.32
C PHE A 427 14.73 -20.48 18.02
N THR A 428 14.09 -20.93 16.94
CA THR A 428 14.13 -20.31 15.60
C THR A 428 12.74 -20.06 15.05
N LYS A 429 12.62 -19.16 14.06
CA LYS A 429 11.37 -18.83 13.36
C LYS A 429 10.68 -20.08 12.77
N GLU A 430 11.46 -20.97 12.17
CA GLU A 430 10.96 -22.24 11.60
C GLU A 430 10.44 -23.19 12.68
N ARG A 431 11.11 -23.26 13.83
CA ARG A 431 10.66 -24.11 14.94
C ARG A 431 9.32 -23.63 15.51
N ILE A 432 9.12 -22.33 15.64
CA ILE A 432 7.86 -21.75 16.13
C ILE A 432 6.71 -22.01 15.15
N LYS A 433 6.97 -21.89 13.84
CA LYS A 433 5.99 -22.27 12.81
C LYS A 433 5.63 -23.75 12.86
N ASN A 434 6.61 -24.65 12.97
CA ASN A 434 6.38 -26.09 13.09
C ASN A 434 5.57 -26.46 14.36
N LEU A 435 5.82 -25.77 15.47
CA LEU A 435 5.06 -25.93 16.72
C LEU A 435 3.61 -25.46 16.56
N ALA A 436 3.41 -24.33 15.88
CA ALA A 436 2.07 -23.83 15.57
C ALA A 436 1.32 -24.79 14.64
N GLU A 437 1.96 -25.30 13.59
CA GLU A 437 1.40 -26.29 12.67
C GLU A 437 0.97 -27.57 13.39
N THR A 438 1.82 -28.08 14.29
CA THR A 438 1.54 -29.27 15.10
C THR A 438 0.32 -29.06 16.01
N LEU A 439 0.18 -27.88 16.61
CA LEU A 439 -0.97 -27.55 17.46
C LEU A 439 -2.26 -27.40 16.63
N THR A 440 -2.18 -26.77 15.46
CA THR A 440 -3.33 -26.62 14.55
C THR A 440 -3.76 -27.92 13.87
N ALA A 441 -2.86 -28.91 13.77
CA ALA A 441 -3.17 -30.25 13.27
C ALA A 441 -3.94 -31.12 14.28
N ALA A 442 -4.12 -30.67 15.52
CA ALA A 442 -4.90 -31.40 16.51
C ALA A 442 -6.39 -31.49 16.11
N PRO A 443 -7.09 -32.62 16.39
CA PRO A 443 -8.47 -32.85 15.95
C PRO A 443 -9.46 -31.75 16.38
N ASN A 444 -9.23 -31.12 17.53
CA ASN A 444 -10.07 -30.05 18.06
C ASN A 444 -9.88 -28.71 17.32
N MET A 445 -8.67 -28.45 16.81
CA MET A 445 -8.30 -27.21 16.11
C MET A 445 -8.60 -27.29 14.61
N GLN A 446 -8.50 -28.47 13.99
CA GLN A 446 -8.85 -28.69 12.58
C GLN A 446 -10.33 -28.45 12.26
N ARG A 447 -11.21 -28.51 13.27
CA ARG A 447 -12.64 -28.21 13.14
C ARG A 447 -12.91 -26.70 13.00
N LEU A 448 -11.92 -25.85 13.26
CA LEU A 448 -12.00 -24.41 13.12
C LEU A 448 -11.70 -24.02 11.66
N GLY A 449 -12.39 -23.00 11.14
CA GLY A 449 -12.22 -22.56 9.76
C GLY A 449 -10.92 -21.77 9.56
N ASN A 450 -10.38 -21.80 8.32
CA ASN A 450 -9.20 -21.05 7.89
C ASN A 450 -7.90 -21.39 8.64
N ASN A 451 -7.43 -22.63 8.45
CA ASN A 451 -6.22 -23.17 9.10
C ASN A 451 -4.98 -22.28 8.95
N LYS A 452 -4.81 -21.58 7.82
CA LYS A 452 -3.64 -20.70 7.61
C LYS A 452 -3.61 -19.52 8.58
N ALA A 453 -4.72 -18.80 8.72
CA ALA A 453 -4.84 -17.68 9.66
C ALA A 453 -4.73 -18.14 11.12
N LEU A 454 -5.27 -19.33 11.43
CA LEU A 454 -5.15 -19.93 12.77
C LEU A 454 -3.70 -20.29 13.10
N THR A 455 -2.94 -20.87 12.16
CA THR A 455 -1.53 -21.22 12.37
C THR A 455 -0.66 -19.98 12.59
N GLU A 456 -0.90 -18.91 11.81
CA GLU A 456 -0.20 -17.64 11.99
C GLU A 456 -0.56 -16.96 13.32
N TYR A 457 -1.84 -17.02 13.73
CA TYR A 457 -2.32 -16.51 15.02
C TYR A 457 -1.63 -17.21 16.18
N VAL A 458 -1.60 -18.55 16.14
CA VAL A 458 -0.96 -19.39 17.15
C VAL A 458 0.53 -19.05 17.26
N ALA A 459 1.25 -18.93 16.14
CA ALA A 459 2.67 -18.58 16.14
C ALA A 459 2.95 -17.21 16.77
N LEU A 460 2.18 -16.19 16.42
CA LEU A 460 2.31 -14.83 16.98
C LEU A 460 1.91 -14.78 18.47
N TYR A 461 0.90 -15.54 18.87
CA TYR A 461 0.43 -15.58 20.26
C TYR A 461 1.45 -16.28 21.17
N MET A 462 2.08 -17.36 20.70
CA MET A 462 3.22 -17.99 21.39
C MET A 462 4.36 -17.00 21.61
N LEU A 463 4.73 -16.25 20.58
CA LEU A 463 5.78 -15.22 20.66
C LEU A 463 5.43 -14.12 21.66
N ARG A 464 4.18 -13.66 21.69
CA ARG A 464 3.69 -12.69 22.68
C ARG A 464 3.82 -13.21 24.12
N LEU A 465 3.45 -14.46 24.36
CA LEU A 465 3.57 -15.09 25.70
C LEU A 465 5.02 -15.21 26.17
N ILE A 466 5.96 -15.38 25.24
CA ILE A 466 7.39 -15.50 25.54
C ILE A 466 8.03 -14.12 25.72
N SER A 467 7.59 -13.11 24.96
CA SER A 467 8.09 -11.74 25.06
C SER A 467 7.57 -10.98 26.29
N ASN A 468 6.40 -11.35 26.83
CA ASN A 468 5.77 -10.70 27.99
C ASN A 468 6.10 -11.39 29.33
N ARG A 469 7.04 -12.34 29.33
CA ARG A 469 7.66 -12.87 30.54
C ARG A 469 8.94 -12.10 30.83
#